data_AF-A0A542G8B6-F1
#
_entry.id   AF-A0A542G8B6-F1
#
_cell.length_a   1.000
_cell.length_b   1.000
_cell.length_c   1.000
_cell.angle_alpha   90.00
_cell.angle_beta   90.00
_cell.angle_gamma   90.00
#
_symmetry.space_group_name_H-M   'P 1'
#
loop_
_entity.id
_entity.type
_entity.pdbx_description
1 polymer ?
#
loop_
_entity_poly.entity_id
_entity_poly.type
_entity_poly.pdbx_seq_one_letter_code
_entity_poly.pdbx_strand_id
1 'polypeptide(L)'
;MRWEAQALVPNPPDTAAGAAPALLPLAGLVRSITTPEFAGITFHEVTAKSALNRVPAGSKMPFEWTVNPYRGCSHACVYCFARKTHTYLDFDAGMDFDSQVVVKVNVAEVLRKELNKPSWGRHQVALGTNTDPYQRAEGRYRLMPGIIAALAESGTPLSILTKGTLLARDIPLLKRAATQVPVGLGISLAMTDEALSEAIEPGTPGPRARLKLVSRLREAGLPCGVMAMPILPWLSDSDEALDALFGSLAAAGATGVSAGALYLKPGTREWFMKWIATHHPELAGRYRRLYGTGSYASKEYRTWLAGKVRYFKARHGFSHSAGFSHRNLEDPRVEEAEYPAGIIPTAVPGAPADHPPAPVSAASRDAVQESLF
;
A
#
# COMPACT_ATOMS: atom_id res chain seq x y z
N MET A 1 -4.53 22.77 -8.55
CA MET A 1 -4.87 21.97 -9.74
C MET A 1 -3.58 21.63 -10.48
N ARG A 2 -3.16 20.35 -10.53
CA ARG A 2 -1.99 19.87 -11.32
C ARG A 2 -1.90 18.33 -11.32
N TRP A 3 -2.92 17.67 -11.87
CA TRP A 3 -2.96 16.24 -12.18
C TRP A 3 -2.74 15.94 -13.68
N GLU A 4 -2.40 16.95 -14.50
CA GLU A 4 -2.16 16.82 -15.94
C GLU A 4 -0.99 15.87 -16.30
N ALA A 5 -0.09 15.57 -15.36
CA ALA A 5 1.00 14.60 -15.56
C ALA A 5 0.53 13.14 -15.74
N GLN A 6 -0.78 12.89 -15.63
CA GLN A 6 -1.41 11.59 -15.87
C GLN A 6 -2.28 11.57 -17.13
N ALA A 7 -2.21 12.60 -17.98
CA ALA A 7 -2.95 12.60 -19.22
C ALA A 7 -2.57 11.38 -20.05
N LEU A 8 -3.53 10.58 -20.48
CA LEU A 8 -3.30 9.47 -21.42
C LEU A 8 -3.66 9.99 -22.85
N VAL A 9 -3.43 9.22 -23.91
CA VAL A 9 -3.54 9.73 -25.30
C VAL A 9 -5.03 9.92 -25.68
N PRO A 10 -5.42 10.99 -26.41
CA PRO A 10 -6.75 11.12 -27.01
C PRO A 10 -6.94 10.11 -28.17
N ASN A 11 -8.09 9.47 -28.25
CA ASN A 11 -8.39 8.52 -29.34
C ASN A 11 -8.56 9.24 -30.71
N PRO A 12 -8.17 8.61 -31.83
CA PRO A 12 -8.63 8.99 -33.17
C PRO A 12 -10.13 8.61 -33.35
N PRO A 13 -10.86 9.26 -34.28
CA PRO A 13 -12.32 9.11 -34.41
C PRO A 13 -12.74 7.71 -34.89
N ASP A 14 -13.87 7.27 -34.31
CA ASP A 14 -14.46 5.93 -34.37
C ASP A 14 -14.81 5.41 -35.78
N THR A 15 -14.66 4.10 -35.96
CA THR A 15 -15.50 3.30 -36.87
C THR A 15 -16.03 2.05 -36.14
N ALA A 16 -17.34 2.09 -35.83
CA ALA A 16 -18.37 1.04 -35.70
C ALA A 16 -17.98 -0.42 -35.32
N ALA A 17 -18.73 -1.22 -34.54
CA ALA A 17 -20.05 -1.13 -33.90
C ALA A 17 -20.20 -2.31 -32.91
N GLY A 18 -21.06 -2.14 -31.89
CA GLY A 18 -21.56 -3.21 -31.01
C GLY A 18 -20.88 -3.30 -29.64
N ALA A 19 -21.11 -2.34 -28.75
CA ALA A 19 -20.60 -2.41 -27.39
C ALA A 19 -21.63 -1.90 -26.37
N ALA A 20 -21.67 -2.57 -25.23
CA ALA A 20 -22.28 -2.11 -23.97
C ALA A 20 -21.96 -0.62 -23.70
N PRO A 21 -22.81 0.12 -22.95
CA PRO A 21 -22.67 1.57 -22.78
C PRO A 21 -21.23 1.93 -22.45
N ALA A 22 -20.63 2.74 -23.34
CA ALA A 22 -19.23 3.10 -23.27
C ALA A 22 -18.95 3.80 -21.94
N LEU A 23 -18.14 3.14 -21.10
CA LEU A 23 -17.39 3.81 -20.04
C LEU A 23 -16.65 4.97 -20.71
N LEU A 24 -16.83 6.20 -20.22
CA LEU A 24 -16.09 7.37 -20.69
C LEU A 24 -14.60 7.00 -20.83
N PRO A 25 -13.93 7.42 -21.93
CA PRO A 25 -12.76 6.71 -22.42
C PRO A 25 -11.65 6.85 -21.38
N LEU A 26 -11.38 5.76 -20.65
CA LEU A 26 -10.13 5.57 -19.95
C LEU A 26 -9.04 5.94 -20.94
N ALA A 27 -8.43 7.10 -20.78
CA ALA A 27 -7.61 7.62 -21.86
C ALA A 27 -6.42 6.66 -22.08
N GLY A 28 -5.95 6.49 -23.32
CA GLY A 28 -4.96 5.45 -23.63
C GLY A 28 -5.41 3.99 -23.37
N LEU A 29 -6.72 3.73 -23.19
CA LEU A 29 -7.30 2.38 -23.20
C LEU A 29 -6.94 1.67 -24.49
N VAL A 30 -6.29 0.53 -24.33
CA VAL A 30 -5.97 -0.40 -25.40
C VAL A 30 -7.13 -1.37 -25.59
N ARG A 31 -7.61 -1.97 -24.50
CA ARG A 31 -8.74 -2.91 -24.50
C ARG A 31 -9.23 -3.21 -23.08
N SER A 32 -10.46 -3.71 -22.97
CA SER A 32 -11.01 -4.30 -21.76
C SER A 32 -11.11 -5.82 -21.93
N ILE A 33 -10.68 -6.58 -20.93
CA ILE A 33 -10.67 -8.06 -20.97
C ILE A 33 -11.38 -8.60 -19.74
N THR A 34 -12.33 -9.51 -19.97
CA THR A 34 -12.83 -10.43 -18.95
C THR A 34 -12.23 -11.80 -19.22
N THR A 35 -11.71 -12.45 -18.19
CA THR A 35 -11.01 -13.74 -18.32
C THR A 35 -11.68 -14.76 -17.41
N PRO A 36 -11.92 -16.01 -17.86
CA PRO A 36 -12.52 -17.05 -17.03
C PRO A 36 -11.78 -17.27 -15.70
N GLU A 37 -10.44 -17.14 -15.70
CA GLU A 37 -9.60 -17.30 -14.51
C GLU A 37 -9.75 -16.18 -13.47
N PHE A 38 -10.44 -15.10 -13.83
CA PHE A 38 -10.73 -13.93 -13.01
C PHE A 38 -12.21 -13.54 -13.14
N ALA A 39 -13.10 -14.52 -13.00
CA ALA A 39 -14.54 -14.28 -13.03
C ALA A 39 -14.94 -13.13 -12.08
N GLY A 40 -15.74 -12.19 -12.60
CA GLY A 40 -16.16 -10.99 -11.86
C GLY A 40 -15.17 -9.82 -11.89
N ILE A 41 -14.04 -9.94 -12.59
CA ILE A 41 -13.05 -8.86 -12.76
C ILE A 41 -12.89 -8.53 -14.25
N THR A 42 -12.92 -7.24 -14.56
CA THR A 42 -12.56 -6.68 -15.86
C THR A 42 -11.20 -5.99 -15.75
N PHE A 43 -10.27 -6.34 -16.64
CA PHE A 43 -9.00 -5.65 -16.77
C PHE A 43 -9.06 -4.62 -17.89
N HIS A 44 -8.80 -3.35 -17.57
CA HIS A 44 -8.67 -2.28 -18.55
C HIS A 44 -7.20 -2.02 -18.84
N GLU A 45 -6.68 -2.55 -19.93
CA GLU A 45 -5.29 -2.34 -20.34
C GLU A 45 -5.14 -0.92 -20.89
N VAL A 46 -4.22 -0.13 -20.32
CA VAL A 46 -3.94 1.25 -20.73
C VAL A 46 -2.45 1.47 -20.98
N THR A 47 -2.14 2.42 -21.86
CA THR A 47 -0.77 2.94 -22.03
C THR A 47 -0.56 4.19 -21.18
N ALA A 48 0.29 4.10 -20.16
CA ALA A 48 0.62 5.21 -19.29
C ALA A 48 1.59 6.21 -19.97
N LYS A 49 1.44 7.51 -19.69
CA LYS A 49 2.44 8.53 -20.04
C LYS A 49 3.51 8.75 -18.97
N SER A 50 3.20 8.40 -17.73
CA SER A 50 4.10 8.49 -16.58
C SER A 50 3.97 7.26 -15.68
N ALA A 51 5.09 6.85 -15.08
CA ALA A 51 5.13 5.75 -14.12
C ALA A 51 5.37 6.27 -12.71
N LEU A 52 6.32 7.20 -12.55
CA LEU A 52 6.66 7.84 -11.28
C LEU A 52 5.58 8.84 -10.84
N ASN A 53 5.14 8.70 -9.59
CA ASN A 53 4.17 9.62 -8.97
C ASN A 53 4.83 10.27 -7.75
N ARG A 54 4.88 11.60 -7.74
CA ARG A 54 5.40 12.35 -6.60
C ARG A 54 4.36 12.39 -5.48
N VAL A 55 4.78 12.05 -4.28
CA VAL A 55 4.00 12.20 -3.06
C VAL A 55 3.87 13.70 -2.74
N PRO A 56 2.67 14.19 -2.36
CA PRO A 56 2.49 15.60 -2.02
C PRO A 56 3.44 16.07 -0.91
N ALA A 57 3.98 17.29 -1.02
CA ALA A 57 5.02 17.82 -0.12
C ALA A 57 4.59 17.95 1.36
N GLY A 58 3.30 17.93 1.67
CA GLY A 58 2.75 17.92 3.04
C GLY A 58 2.51 16.52 3.62
N SER A 59 2.80 15.47 2.86
CA SER A 59 2.67 14.09 3.29
C SER A 59 3.76 13.73 4.30
N LYS A 60 3.38 13.01 5.36
CA LYS A 60 4.26 12.36 6.33
C LYS A 60 4.72 10.95 5.90
N MET A 61 4.49 10.55 4.65
CA MET A 61 5.07 9.30 4.15
C MET A 61 6.60 9.45 4.08
N PRO A 62 7.38 8.40 4.38
CA PRO A 62 8.84 8.45 4.47
C PRO A 62 9.53 8.36 3.10
N PHE A 63 8.75 8.49 2.01
CA PHE A 63 9.22 8.38 0.64
C PHE A 63 8.55 9.46 -0.21
N GLU A 64 9.27 9.93 -1.24
CA GLU A 64 8.81 11.00 -2.12
C GLU A 64 8.17 10.51 -3.41
N TRP A 65 8.44 9.27 -3.81
CA TRP A 65 8.04 8.75 -5.11
C TRP A 65 7.39 7.38 -4.99
N THR A 66 6.41 7.12 -5.85
CA THR A 66 5.73 5.84 -5.93
C THR A 66 5.52 5.39 -7.36
N VAL A 67 5.41 4.08 -7.56
CA VAL A 67 4.96 3.47 -8.80
C VAL A 67 3.76 2.58 -8.51
N ASN A 68 2.65 2.84 -9.21
CA ASN A 68 1.44 2.03 -9.14
C ASN A 68 1.19 1.40 -10.52
N PRO A 69 1.52 0.11 -10.71
CA PRO A 69 1.30 -0.60 -11.98
C PRO A 69 -0.18 -0.80 -12.30
N TYR A 70 -1.01 -0.82 -11.26
CA TYR A 70 -2.46 -1.01 -11.33
C TYR A 70 -3.21 0.18 -10.74
N ARG A 71 -4.46 0.38 -11.17
CA ARG A 71 -5.50 1.09 -10.40
C ARG A 71 -6.63 0.13 -10.11
N GLY A 72 -7.14 0.15 -8.88
CA GLY A 72 -8.04 -0.89 -8.40
C GLY A 72 -7.26 -2.09 -7.86
N CYS A 73 -7.92 -2.85 -6.99
CA CYS A 73 -7.26 -3.96 -6.33
C CYS A 73 -8.21 -5.12 -6.06
N SER A 74 -7.95 -6.24 -6.73
CA SER A 74 -8.66 -7.51 -6.57
C SER A 74 -8.50 -8.18 -5.20
N HIS A 75 -7.73 -7.58 -4.28
CA HIS A 75 -7.72 -7.96 -2.87
C HIS A 75 -9.03 -7.65 -2.14
N ALA A 76 -9.82 -6.70 -2.66
CA ALA A 76 -11.16 -6.38 -2.18
C ALA A 76 -11.26 -6.09 -0.67
N CYS A 77 -10.23 -5.50 -0.08
CA CYS A 77 -10.21 -5.17 1.34
C CYS A 77 -11.33 -4.17 1.65
N VAL A 78 -12.24 -4.52 2.56
CA VAL A 78 -13.41 -3.70 2.90
C VAL A 78 -12.98 -2.31 3.40
N TYR A 79 -11.86 -2.24 4.12
CA TYR A 79 -11.29 -1.01 4.67
C TYR A 79 -10.27 -0.30 3.76
N CYS A 80 -10.17 -0.65 2.47
CA CYS A 80 -9.14 -0.07 1.61
C CYS A 80 -9.34 1.45 1.42
N PHE A 81 -8.39 2.26 1.89
CA PHE A 81 -8.47 3.73 1.74
C PHE A 81 -8.33 4.19 0.28
N ALA A 82 -7.76 3.36 -0.59
CA ALA A 82 -7.52 3.67 -1.99
C ALA A 82 -8.79 3.62 -2.86
N ARG A 83 -9.90 3.10 -2.31
CA ARG A 83 -11.22 3.02 -2.96
C ARG A 83 -11.66 4.31 -3.63
N LYS A 84 -11.46 5.45 -2.96
CA LYS A 84 -11.81 6.77 -3.50
C LYS A 84 -11.07 7.10 -4.81
N THR A 85 -9.92 6.49 -5.09
CA THR A 85 -9.16 6.78 -6.32
C THR A 85 -9.86 6.32 -7.59
N HIS A 86 -10.83 5.41 -7.50
CA HIS A 86 -11.65 4.96 -8.62
C HIS A 86 -12.68 5.99 -9.06
N THR A 87 -13.12 6.89 -8.18
CA THR A 87 -14.08 7.95 -8.56
C THR A 87 -13.48 8.98 -9.51
N TYR A 88 -12.15 9.02 -9.67
CA TYR A 88 -11.48 9.83 -10.69
C TYR A 88 -11.55 9.22 -12.09
N LEU A 89 -12.05 7.99 -12.20
CA LEU A 89 -12.22 7.24 -13.45
C LEU A 89 -13.71 7.03 -13.76
N ASP A 90 -14.59 7.80 -13.12
CA ASP A 90 -16.05 7.64 -13.19
C ASP A 90 -16.56 6.25 -12.76
N PHE A 91 -15.77 5.54 -11.96
CA PHE A 91 -16.15 4.30 -11.28
C PHE A 91 -16.62 4.55 -9.84
N ASP A 92 -17.38 3.61 -9.29
CA ASP A 92 -17.77 3.67 -7.88
C ASP A 92 -16.61 3.31 -6.93
N ALA A 93 -16.63 3.86 -5.70
CA ALA A 93 -15.60 3.58 -4.69
C ALA A 93 -15.77 2.23 -3.97
N GLY A 94 -16.90 1.55 -4.16
CA GLY A 94 -17.21 0.24 -3.65
C GLY A 94 -16.83 -0.86 -4.65
N MET A 95 -17.81 -1.40 -5.35
CA MET A 95 -17.67 -2.66 -6.11
C MET A 95 -16.73 -2.51 -7.31
N ASP A 96 -16.75 -1.37 -8.00
CA ASP A 96 -15.88 -1.14 -9.15
C ASP A 96 -14.39 -1.10 -8.78
N PHE A 97 -14.03 -0.64 -7.57
CA PHE A 97 -12.63 -0.68 -7.12
C PHE A 97 -12.05 -2.11 -7.08
N ASP A 98 -12.91 -3.08 -6.77
CA ASP A 98 -12.55 -4.48 -6.60
C ASP A 98 -12.58 -5.24 -7.93
N SER A 99 -13.41 -4.79 -8.88
CA SER A 99 -13.75 -5.51 -10.12
C SER A 99 -13.27 -4.83 -11.42
N GLN A 100 -13.07 -3.52 -11.45
CA GLN A 100 -12.59 -2.76 -12.62
C GLN A 100 -11.11 -2.40 -12.43
N VAL A 101 -10.20 -3.28 -12.84
CA VAL A 101 -8.76 -3.10 -12.61
C VAL A 101 -8.09 -2.50 -13.84
N VAL A 102 -7.58 -1.27 -13.72
CA VAL A 102 -6.79 -0.64 -14.79
C VAL A 102 -5.34 -1.12 -14.72
N VAL A 103 -4.80 -1.55 -15.84
CA VAL A 103 -3.47 -2.16 -15.97
C VAL A 103 -2.60 -1.31 -16.88
N LYS A 104 -1.51 -0.76 -16.35
CA LYS A 104 -0.55 0.03 -17.15
C LYS A 104 0.44 -0.89 -17.86
N VAL A 105 0.09 -1.37 -19.04
CA VAL A 105 0.85 -2.44 -19.72
C VAL A 105 2.28 -2.03 -20.13
N ASN A 106 2.52 -0.73 -20.33
CA ASN A 106 3.84 -0.19 -20.70
C ASN A 106 4.63 0.40 -19.51
N VAL A 107 4.20 0.16 -18.26
CA VAL A 107 4.75 0.84 -17.07
C VAL A 107 6.27 0.69 -16.93
N ALA A 108 6.83 -0.47 -17.22
CA ALA A 108 8.28 -0.70 -17.11
C ALA A 108 9.08 0.08 -18.16
N GLU A 109 8.54 0.24 -19.38
CA GLU A 109 9.19 1.03 -20.43
C GLU A 109 9.21 2.52 -20.07
N VAL A 110 8.06 3.05 -19.66
CA VAL A 110 7.92 4.45 -19.23
C VAL A 110 8.82 4.73 -18.04
N LEU A 111 8.82 3.83 -17.05
CA LEU A 111 9.66 3.96 -15.87
C LEU A 111 11.14 4.03 -16.23
N ARG A 112 11.66 3.15 -17.10
CA ARG A 112 13.07 3.23 -17.56
C ARG A 112 13.39 4.58 -18.21
N LYS A 113 12.50 5.10 -19.06
CA LYS A 113 12.69 6.41 -19.69
C LYS A 113 12.75 7.53 -18.67
N GLU A 114 11.90 7.48 -17.63
CA GLU A 114 11.88 8.49 -16.56
C GLU A 114 13.12 8.43 -15.67
N LEU A 115 13.57 7.22 -15.31
CA LEU A 115 14.74 7.00 -14.45
C LEU A 115 16.08 7.33 -15.13
N ASN A 116 16.14 7.26 -16.47
CA ASN A 116 17.32 7.62 -17.26
C ASN A 116 17.49 9.13 -17.48
N LYS A 117 16.54 9.96 -17.02
CA LYS A 117 16.66 11.42 -17.14
C LYS A 117 17.82 11.90 -16.26
N PRO A 118 18.71 12.81 -16.75
CA PRO A 118 19.79 13.37 -15.94
C PRO A 118 19.31 14.07 -14.65
N SER A 119 18.07 14.55 -14.65
CA SER A 119 17.44 15.19 -13.49
C SER A 119 16.96 14.21 -12.41
N TRP A 120 17.04 12.90 -12.63
CA TRP A 120 16.57 11.91 -11.67
C TRP A 120 17.56 11.73 -10.52
N GLY A 121 17.18 12.21 -9.34
CA GLY A 121 18.01 12.16 -8.12
C GLY A 121 18.10 10.80 -7.43
N ARG A 122 17.63 9.71 -8.06
CA ARG A 122 17.64 8.34 -7.49
C ARG A 122 16.98 8.27 -6.11
N HIS A 123 15.92 9.04 -5.91
CA HIS A 123 15.11 8.99 -4.69
C HIS A 123 14.45 7.61 -4.54
N GLN A 124 14.21 7.18 -3.30
CA GLN A 124 13.46 5.96 -3.04
C GLN A 124 12.10 5.97 -3.73
N VAL A 125 11.77 4.85 -4.39
CA VAL A 125 10.47 4.60 -5.01
C VAL A 125 9.71 3.51 -4.25
N ALA A 126 8.53 3.84 -3.73
CA ALA A 126 7.67 2.91 -3.01
C ALA A 126 6.57 2.30 -3.89
N LEU A 127 6.36 1.00 -3.74
CA LEU A 127 5.29 0.22 -4.36
C LEU A 127 4.38 -0.35 -3.26
N GLY A 128 3.11 -0.58 -3.57
CA GLY A 128 2.14 -1.05 -2.56
C GLY A 128 1.46 0.06 -1.77
N THR A 129 1.40 1.27 -2.33
CA THR A 129 0.87 2.45 -1.64
C THR A 129 -0.61 2.64 -1.89
N ASN A 130 -1.06 2.65 -3.15
CA ASN A 130 -2.47 2.80 -3.50
C ASN A 130 -3.10 1.51 -4.04
N THR A 131 -2.30 0.65 -4.65
CA THR A 131 -2.71 -0.68 -5.11
C THR A 131 -1.66 -1.70 -4.75
N ASP A 132 -2.07 -2.96 -4.65
CA ASP A 132 -1.12 -4.04 -4.37
C ASP A 132 -0.39 -4.47 -5.66
N PRO A 133 0.95 -4.40 -5.70
CA PRO A 133 1.74 -4.79 -6.87
C PRO A 133 1.70 -6.29 -7.16
N TYR A 134 1.36 -7.12 -6.17
CA TYR A 134 1.33 -8.57 -6.25
C TYR A 134 -0.08 -9.14 -6.06
N GLN A 135 -1.12 -8.34 -6.34
CA GLN A 135 -2.48 -8.83 -6.48
C GLN A 135 -2.59 -9.89 -7.60
N ARG A 136 -3.71 -10.62 -7.65
CA ARG A 136 -3.90 -11.73 -8.60
C ARG A 136 -3.58 -11.36 -10.05
N ALA A 137 -3.87 -10.12 -10.48
CA ALA A 137 -3.56 -9.60 -11.81
C ALA A 137 -2.08 -9.77 -12.21
N GLU A 138 -1.15 -9.63 -11.26
CA GLU A 138 0.29 -9.78 -11.50
C GLU A 138 0.70 -11.20 -11.89
N GLY A 139 -0.15 -12.21 -11.61
CA GLY A 139 0.06 -13.58 -12.08
C GLY A 139 -0.01 -13.70 -13.61
N ARG A 140 -0.87 -12.88 -14.22
CA ARG A 140 -1.06 -12.78 -15.68
C ARG A 140 -0.10 -11.78 -16.30
N TYR A 141 -0.09 -10.55 -15.79
CA TYR A 141 0.58 -9.43 -16.45
C TYR A 141 2.10 -9.39 -16.24
N ARG A 142 2.59 -9.91 -15.10
CA ARG A 142 4.02 -10.00 -14.79
C ARG A 142 4.76 -8.66 -14.98
N LEU A 143 4.19 -7.55 -14.50
CA LEU A 143 4.78 -6.21 -14.64
C LEU A 143 5.92 -5.98 -13.65
N MET A 144 5.87 -6.64 -12.47
CA MET A 144 6.82 -6.40 -11.39
C MET A 144 8.27 -6.74 -11.74
N PRO A 145 8.60 -7.83 -12.45
CA PRO A 145 9.97 -8.10 -12.86
C PRO A 145 10.61 -6.96 -13.66
N GLY A 146 9.86 -6.36 -14.58
CA GLY A 146 10.34 -5.23 -15.38
C GLY A 146 10.51 -3.96 -14.56
N ILE A 147 9.62 -3.71 -13.59
CA ILE A 147 9.70 -2.57 -12.68
C ILE A 147 10.90 -2.70 -11.73
N ILE A 148 11.08 -3.86 -11.11
CA ILE A 148 12.20 -4.13 -10.20
C ILE A 148 13.53 -3.97 -10.93
N ALA A 149 13.64 -4.53 -12.14
CA ALA A 149 14.83 -4.38 -12.97
C ALA A 149 15.12 -2.90 -13.29
N ALA A 150 14.12 -2.14 -13.76
CA ALA A 150 14.28 -0.72 -14.08
C ALA A 150 14.78 0.12 -12.88
N LEU A 151 14.25 -0.14 -11.68
CA LEU A 151 14.67 0.55 -10.46
C LEU A 151 16.09 0.18 -10.06
N ALA A 152 16.42 -1.13 -10.02
CA ALA A 152 17.74 -1.59 -9.64
C ALA A 152 18.83 -1.16 -10.62
N GLU A 153 18.62 -1.34 -11.93
CA GLU A 153 19.57 -0.99 -13.00
C GLU A 153 19.84 0.52 -13.04
N SER A 154 18.86 1.34 -12.67
CA SER A 154 19.01 2.79 -12.56
C SER A 154 19.57 3.25 -11.20
N GLY A 155 20.06 2.35 -10.34
CA GLY A 155 20.59 2.70 -9.02
C GLY A 155 19.55 3.34 -8.09
N THR A 156 18.26 3.14 -8.34
CA THR A 156 17.17 3.74 -7.58
C THR A 156 16.72 2.80 -6.46
N PRO A 157 16.81 3.20 -5.18
CA PRO A 157 16.30 2.41 -4.06
C PRO A 157 14.79 2.15 -4.19
N LEU A 158 14.35 0.98 -3.75
CA LEU A 158 12.94 0.61 -3.83
C LEU A 158 12.41 -0.03 -2.56
N SER A 159 11.13 0.20 -2.27
CA SER A 159 10.41 -0.53 -1.23
C SER A 159 9.11 -1.12 -1.76
N ILE A 160 8.78 -2.34 -1.35
CA ILE A 160 7.55 -3.03 -1.73
C ILE A 160 6.75 -3.37 -0.47
N LEU A 161 5.51 -2.90 -0.40
CA LEU A 161 4.51 -3.35 0.58
C LEU A 161 3.46 -4.21 -0.14
N THR A 162 3.10 -5.37 0.40
CA THR A 162 2.09 -6.24 -0.23
C THR A 162 1.35 -7.13 0.76
N LYS A 163 0.15 -7.56 0.39
CA LYS A 163 -0.61 -8.68 0.96
C LYS A 163 -0.49 -9.95 0.10
N GLY A 164 -0.02 -9.82 -1.13
CA GLY A 164 0.03 -10.87 -2.14
C GLY A 164 1.23 -11.82 -1.98
N THR A 165 0.96 -13.12 -1.93
CA THR A 165 1.99 -14.17 -1.81
C THR A 165 2.74 -14.43 -3.12
N LEU A 166 2.27 -13.86 -4.23
CA LEU A 166 2.93 -13.95 -5.53
C LEU A 166 4.32 -13.31 -5.54
N LEU A 167 4.60 -12.39 -4.61
CA LEU A 167 5.93 -11.82 -4.39
C LEU A 167 7.01 -12.90 -4.26
N ALA A 168 6.66 -14.08 -3.74
CA ALA A 168 7.57 -15.19 -3.58
C ALA A 168 8.24 -15.66 -4.89
N ARG A 169 7.57 -15.45 -6.04
CA ARG A 169 8.11 -15.72 -7.39
C ARG A 169 9.36 -14.89 -7.67
N ASP A 170 9.37 -13.65 -7.21
CA ASP A 170 10.37 -12.65 -7.57
C ASP A 170 11.48 -12.54 -6.51
N ILE A 171 11.48 -13.38 -5.46
CA ILE A 171 12.54 -13.40 -4.44
C ILE A 171 13.95 -13.49 -5.06
N PRO A 172 14.25 -14.37 -6.04
CA PRO A 172 15.57 -14.40 -6.67
C PRO A 172 15.96 -13.08 -7.35
N LEU A 173 14.97 -12.37 -7.94
CA LEU A 173 15.19 -11.07 -8.55
C LEU A 173 15.44 -9.98 -7.50
N LEU A 174 14.65 -9.98 -6.42
CA LEU A 174 14.81 -9.04 -5.29
C LEU A 174 16.16 -9.22 -4.59
N LYS A 175 16.65 -10.46 -4.44
CA LYS A 175 18.01 -10.74 -3.95
C LYS A 175 19.06 -10.09 -4.83
N ARG A 176 18.94 -10.21 -6.16
CA ARG A 176 19.88 -9.55 -7.09
C ARG A 176 19.77 -8.03 -7.03
N ALA A 177 18.55 -7.48 -6.98
CA ALA A 177 18.34 -6.05 -6.84
C ALA A 177 18.99 -5.50 -5.55
N ALA A 178 18.88 -6.23 -4.44
CA ALA A 178 19.49 -5.86 -3.17
C ALA A 178 21.02 -5.82 -3.18
N THR A 179 21.68 -6.39 -4.19
CA THR A 179 23.14 -6.24 -4.40
C THR A 179 23.52 -4.93 -5.11
N GLN A 180 22.56 -4.25 -5.73
CA GLN A 180 22.77 -3.04 -6.52
C GLN A 180 22.24 -1.79 -5.81
N VAL A 181 21.07 -1.91 -5.18
CA VAL A 181 20.37 -0.82 -4.52
C VAL A 181 19.80 -1.26 -3.18
N PRO A 182 19.59 -0.35 -2.22
CA PRO A 182 18.80 -0.65 -1.04
C PRO A 182 17.37 -1.11 -1.42
N VAL A 183 16.96 -2.25 -0.85
CA VAL A 183 15.62 -2.85 -1.05
C VAL A 183 14.92 -3.01 0.30
N GLY A 184 13.73 -2.43 0.41
CA GLY A 184 12.85 -2.58 1.55
C GLY A 184 11.65 -3.48 1.22
N LEU A 185 11.29 -4.40 2.12
CA LEU A 185 10.18 -5.34 1.92
C LEU A 185 9.26 -5.34 3.12
N GLY A 186 7.97 -5.21 2.83
CA GLY A 186 6.89 -5.12 3.78
C GLY A 186 5.76 -6.07 3.47
N ILE A 187 5.30 -6.81 4.48
CA ILE A 187 4.08 -7.60 4.39
C ILE A 187 2.99 -6.94 5.23
N SER A 188 1.83 -6.71 4.63
CA SER A 188 0.65 -6.29 5.38
C SER A 188 -0.05 -7.52 5.96
N LEU A 189 -0.04 -7.66 7.28
CA LEU A 189 -0.70 -8.73 8.02
C LEU A 189 -1.09 -8.22 9.41
N ALA A 190 -2.39 -8.08 9.65
CA ALA A 190 -2.91 -7.44 10.87
C ALA A 190 -3.71 -8.38 11.78
N MET A 191 -3.87 -9.65 11.40
CA MET A 191 -4.64 -10.64 12.16
C MET A 191 -4.18 -12.05 11.81
N THR A 192 -4.39 -12.99 12.73
CA THR A 192 -4.17 -14.43 12.53
C THR A 192 -5.45 -15.22 12.36
N ASP A 193 -6.60 -14.60 12.66
CA ASP A 193 -7.92 -15.18 12.45
C ASP A 193 -8.21 -15.28 10.93
N GLU A 194 -8.27 -16.52 10.44
CA GLU A 194 -8.51 -16.82 9.02
C GLU A 194 -9.94 -16.44 8.60
N ALA A 195 -10.93 -16.65 9.47
CA ALA A 195 -12.33 -16.34 9.16
C ALA A 195 -12.56 -14.83 9.08
N LEU A 196 -12.01 -14.07 10.04
CA LEU A 196 -12.05 -12.62 9.98
C LEU A 196 -11.29 -12.09 8.76
N SER A 197 -10.12 -12.65 8.44
CA SER A 197 -9.34 -12.27 7.26
C SER A 197 -10.11 -12.53 5.97
N GLU A 198 -10.79 -13.67 5.83
CA GLU A 198 -11.62 -13.98 4.66
C GLU A 198 -12.81 -13.03 4.55
N ALA A 199 -13.43 -12.67 5.67
CA ALA A 199 -14.58 -11.76 5.68
C ALA A 199 -14.21 -10.30 5.33
N ILE A 200 -13.02 -9.83 5.73
CA ILE A 200 -12.62 -8.42 5.58
C ILE A 200 -11.62 -8.16 4.44
N GLU A 201 -10.86 -9.18 4.03
CA GLU A 201 -9.89 -9.14 2.93
C GLU A 201 -10.05 -10.34 1.96
N PRO A 202 -11.24 -10.57 1.39
CA PRO A 202 -11.60 -11.83 0.72
C PRO A 202 -10.73 -12.16 -0.51
N GLY A 203 -10.13 -11.16 -1.14
CA GLY A 203 -9.26 -11.37 -2.30
C GLY A 203 -7.78 -11.60 -1.93
N THR A 204 -7.42 -11.55 -0.65
CA THR A 204 -6.04 -11.71 -0.18
C THR A 204 -5.72 -13.15 0.22
N PRO A 205 -4.46 -13.59 0.12
CA PRO A 205 -4.03 -14.81 0.77
C PRO A 205 -4.21 -14.75 2.29
N GLY A 206 -4.72 -15.83 2.88
CA GLY A 206 -4.96 -15.92 4.32
C GLY A 206 -3.70 -15.73 5.20
N PRO A 207 -3.86 -15.42 6.50
CA PRO A 207 -2.77 -15.17 7.44
C PRO A 207 -1.64 -16.18 7.39
N ARG A 208 -1.93 -17.49 7.41
CA ARG A 208 -0.88 -18.53 7.35
C ARG A 208 -0.01 -18.44 6.10
N ALA A 209 -0.61 -18.12 4.95
CA ALA A 209 0.13 -17.99 3.69
C ALA A 209 1.03 -16.74 3.70
N ARG A 210 0.56 -15.64 4.29
CA ARG A 210 1.35 -14.42 4.48
C ARG A 210 2.51 -14.61 5.47
N LEU A 211 2.29 -15.33 6.58
CA LEU A 211 3.37 -15.72 7.50
C LEU A 211 4.43 -16.57 6.80
N LYS A 212 4.02 -17.55 5.98
CA LYS A 212 4.97 -18.34 5.18
C LYS A 212 5.77 -17.48 4.20
N LEU A 213 5.17 -16.44 3.62
CA LEU A 213 5.93 -15.49 2.79
C LEU A 213 6.99 -14.74 3.60
N VAL A 214 6.67 -14.29 4.83
CA VAL A 214 7.66 -13.67 5.73
C VAL A 214 8.83 -14.63 5.94
N SER A 215 8.59 -15.89 6.32
CA SER A 215 9.66 -16.87 6.53
C SER A 215 10.51 -17.08 5.28
N ARG A 216 9.90 -17.22 4.10
CA ARG A 216 10.63 -17.37 2.83
C ARG A 216 11.52 -16.18 2.49
N LEU A 217 11.09 -14.96 2.82
CA LEU A 217 11.90 -13.76 2.64
C LEU A 217 13.12 -13.76 3.57
N ARG A 218 12.92 -14.20 4.82
CA ARG A 218 14.00 -14.30 5.81
C ARG A 218 14.99 -15.40 5.46
N GLU A 219 14.52 -16.58 5.07
CA GLU A 219 15.35 -17.68 4.55
C GLU A 219 16.17 -17.26 3.32
N ALA A 220 15.62 -16.37 2.50
CA ALA A 220 16.32 -15.79 1.36
C ALA A 220 17.40 -14.76 1.74
N GLY A 221 17.50 -14.37 3.01
CA GLY A 221 18.44 -13.36 3.52
C GLY A 221 17.94 -11.91 3.37
N LEU A 222 16.66 -11.71 3.04
CA LEU A 222 16.09 -10.37 2.85
C LEU A 222 15.42 -9.89 4.14
N PRO A 223 15.52 -8.60 4.51
CA PRO A 223 14.73 -8.05 5.61
C PRO A 223 13.24 -8.08 5.24
N CYS A 224 12.36 -8.19 6.24
CA CYS A 224 10.93 -8.25 6.03
C CYS A 224 10.20 -7.65 7.23
N GLY A 225 9.87 -6.36 7.14
CA GLY A 225 9.01 -5.72 8.14
C GLY A 225 7.55 -6.06 7.90
N VAL A 226 6.73 -5.93 8.94
CA VAL A 226 5.30 -6.21 8.88
C VAL A 226 4.50 -4.98 9.29
N MET A 227 3.51 -4.64 8.48
CA MET A 227 2.52 -3.61 8.79
C MET A 227 1.21 -4.28 9.21
N ALA A 228 0.96 -4.34 10.51
CA ALA A 228 -0.28 -4.78 11.12
C ALA A 228 -1.29 -3.62 11.15
N MET A 229 -1.66 -3.15 9.96
CA MET A 229 -2.59 -2.03 9.78
C MET A 229 -3.63 -2.41 8.73
N PRO A 230 -4.92 -2.47 9.09
CA PRO A 230 -5.50 -2.00 10.35
C PRO A 230 -5.64 -3.06 11.45
N ILE A 231 -5.41 -2.67 12.71
CA ILE A 231 -6.04 -3.35 13.86
C ILE A 231 -7.50 -2.86 13.95
N LEU A 232 -8.43 -3.81 13.91
CA LEU A 232 -9.88 -3.60 13.89
C LEU A 232 -10.47 -3.59 15.32
N PRO A 233 -11.09 -2.48 15.76
CA PRO A 233 -11.72 -2.37 17.08
C PRO A 233 -12.73 -3.49 17.37
N TRP A 234 -12.60 -4.14 18.53
CA TRP A 234 -13.40 -5.28 19.00
C TRP A 234 -13.39 -6.54 18.13
N LEU A 235 -12.62 -6.56 17.05
CA LEU A 235 -12.50 -7.71 16.14
C LEU A 235 -11.10 -8.32 16.16
N SER A 236 -10.05 -7.51 16.37
CA SER A 236 -8.65 -7.96 16.35
C SER A 236 -7.75 -7.22 17.35
N ASP A 237 -8.34 -6.53 18.33
CA ASP A 237 -7.66 -5.69 19.34
C ASP A 237 -7.70 -6.27 20.77
N SER A 238 -8.12 -7.54 20.92
CA SER A 238 -8.03 -8.27 22.19
C SER A 238 -6.58 -8.59 22.53
N ASP A 239 -6.29 -8.85 23.80
CA ASP A 239 -4.93 -9.22 24.21
C ASP A 239 -4.50 -10.55 23.59
N GLU A 240 -5.42 -11.50 23.48
CA GLU A 240 -5.19 -12.80 22.85
C GLU A 240 -4.91 -12.64 21.35
N ALA A 241 -5.68 -11.81 20.66
CA ALA A 241 -5.49 -11.56 19.23
C ALA A 241 -4.14 -10.88 18.94
N LEU A 242 -3.76 -9.89 19.76
CA LEU A 242 -2.49 -9.21 19.62
C LEU A 242 -1.32 -10.12 20.03
N ASP A 243 -1.42 -10.88 21.11
CA ASP A 243 -0.36 -11.83 21.50
C ASP A 243 -0.13 -12.88 20.40
N ALA A 244 -1.22 -13.44 19.86
CA ALA A 244 -1.16 -14.42 18.77
C ALA A 244 -0.55 -13.82 17.49
N LEU A 245 -0.94 -12.59 17.12
CA LEU A 245 -0.39 -11.89 15.97
C LEU A 245 1.12 -11.68 16.15
N PHE A 246 1.53 -10.97 17.18
CA PHE A 246 2.94 -10.61 17.38
C PHE A 246 3.82 -11.85 17.57
N GLY A 247 3.35 -12.86 18.31
CA GLY A 247 4.05 -14.14 18.46
C GLY A 247 4.23 -14.87 17.13
N SER A 248 3.19 -14.90 16.29
CA SER A 248 3.28 -15.50 14.95
C SER A 248 4.24 -14.75 14.02
N LEU A 249 4.25 -13.41 14.08
CA LEU A 249 5.18 -12.58 13.31
C LEU A 249 6.63 -12.82 13.73
N ALA A 250 6.88 -12.90 15.04
CA ALA A 250 8.21 -13.21 15.58
C ALA A 250 8.68 -14.61 15.16
N ALA A 251 7.80 -15.61 15.30
CA ALA A 251 8.09 -16.98 14.87
C ALA A 251 8.36 -17.09 13.35
N ALA A 252 7.71 -16.27 12.53
CA ALA A 252 7.96 -16.21 11.09
C ALA A 252 9.27 -15.49 10.74
N GLY A 253 9.90 -14.80 11.69
CA GLY A 253 11.19 -14.11 11.53
C GLY A 253 11.08 -12.66 11.05
N ALA A 254 9.92 -12.02 11.21
CA ALA A 254 9.74 -10.61 10.84
C ALA A 254 10.85 -9.73 11.46
N THR A 255 11.37 -8.76 10.69
CA THR A 255 12.47 -7.89 11.16
C THR A 255 11.99 -6.69 11.97
N GLY A 256 10.69 -6.40 11.92
CA GLY A 256 10.05 -5.34 12.70
C GLY A 256 8.56 -5.35 12.47
N VAL A 257 7.80 -4.75 13.38
CA VAL A 257 6.35 -4.64 13.28
C VAL A 257 5.90 -3.21 13.63
N SER A 258 5.06 -2.66 12.77
CA SER A 258 4.25 -1.47 13.06
C SER A 258 2.79 -1.86 13.04
N ALA A 259 2.02 -1.38 14.01
CA ALA A 259 0.61 -1.67 14.14
C ALA A 259 -0.15 -0.39 14.45
N GLY A 260 -1.38 -0.28 13.98
CA GLY A 260 -2.16 0.94 14.13
C GLY A 260 -3.64 0.72 13.88
N ALA A 261 -4.45 1.64 14.39
CA ALA A 261 -5.89 1.54 14.30
C ALA A 261 -6.39 1.63 12.86
N LEU A 262 -7.55 1.03 12.61
CA LEU A 262 -8.31 1.23 11.39
C LEU A 262 -8.51 2.71 11.07
N TYR A 263 -8.26 3.06 9.82
CA TYR A 263 -8.39 4.41 9.27
C TYR A 263 -9.46 4.44 8.18
N LEU A 264 -10.47 5.30 8.34
CA LEU A 264 -11.68 5.33 7.51
C LEU A 264 -11.84 6.66 6.78
N LYS A 265 -11.19 6.79 5.62
CA LYS A 265 -11.40 7.94 4.72
C LYS A 265 -12.84 8.00 4.20
N PRO A 266 -13.33 9.21 3.85
CA PRO A 266 -14.55 9.33 3.04
C PRO A 266 -14.46 8.44 1.79
N GLY A 267 -15.53 7.73 1.46
CA GLY A 267 -15.61 6.68 0.43
C GLY A 267 -15.46 5.28 1.05
N THR A 268 -14.37 5.05 1.79
CA THR A 268 -14.12 3.77 2.47
C THR A 268 -14.97 3.62 3.73
N ARG A 269 -15.21 4.71 4.46
CA ARG A 269 -15.97 4.68 5.73
C ARG A 269 -17.38 4.15 5.52
N GLU A 270 -18.06 4.63 4.49
CA GLU A 270 -19.44 4.25 4.17
C GLU A 270 -19.52 2.76 3.86
N TRP A 271 -18.55 2.26 3.09
CA TRP A 271 -18.44 0.84 2.76
C TRP A 271 -18.17 -0.02 4.00
N PHE A 272 -17.19 0.37 4.81
CA PHE A 272 -16.84 -0.35 6.03
C PHE A 272 -17.97 -0.32 7.07
N MET A 273 -18.63 0.81 7.26
CA MET A 273 -19.76 0.94 8.19
C MET A 273 -20.96 0.10 7.74
N LYS A 274 -21.22 -0.01 6.43
CA LYS A 274 -22.23 -0.93 5.89
C LYS A 274 -21.86 -2.38 6.17
N TRP A 275 -20.60 -2.75 5.98
CA TRP A 275 -20.10 -4.09 6.28
C TRP A 275 -20.27 -4.41 7.78
N ILE A 276 -19.88 -3.50 8.68
CA ILE A 276 -20.09 -3.66 10.13
C ILE A 276 -21.58 -3.81 10.45
N ALA A 277 -22.45 -2.96 9.92
CA ALA A 277 -23.88 -3.05 10.20
C ALA A 277 -24.52 -4.39 9.73
N THR A 278 -23.93 -5.02 8.72
CA THR A 278 -24.40 -6.28 8.15
C THR A 278 -23.85 -7.50 8.91
N HIS A 279 -22.56 -7.52 9.20
CA HIS A 279 -21.87 -8.70 9.76
C HIS A 279 -21.70 -8.64 11.28
N HIS A 280 -21.70 -7.43 11.85
CA HIS A 280 -21.51 -7.15 13.28
C HIS A 280 -22.47 -6.06 13.76
N PRO A 281 -23.81 -6.26 13.63
CA PRO A 281 -24.80 -5.24 13.96
C PRO A 281 -24.68 -4.71 15.39
N GLU A 282 -24.24 -5.54 16.33
CA GLU A 282 -23.96 -5.20 17.73
C GLU A 282 -22.83 -4.17 17.90
N LEU A 283 -21.88 -4.13 16.95
CA LEU A 283 -20.76 -3.20 16.97
C LEU A 283 -21.05 -1.88 16.22
N ALA A 284 -22.08 -1.83 15.36
CA ALA A 284 -22.36 -0.68 14.50
C ALA A 284 -22.54 0.64 15.29
N GLY A 285 -23.21 0.60 16.44
CA GLY A 285 -23.34 1.77 17.31
C GLY A 285 -22.01 2.22 17.93
N ARG A 286 -21.13 1.27 18.26
CA ARG A 286 -19.81 1.55 18.85
C ARG A 286 -18.84 2.14 17.83
N TYR A 287 -18.80 1.57 16.62
CA TYR A 287 -18.00 2.12 15.52
C TYR A 287 -18.42 3.55 15.16
N ARG A 288 -19.72 3.83 15.08
CA ARG A 288 -20.21 5.21 14.83
C ARG A 288 -19.72 6.19 15.89
N ARG A 289 -19.73 5.82 17.17
CA ARG A 289 -19.21 6.68 18.25
C ARG A 289 -17.70 6.81 18.20
N LEU A 290 -16.99 5.73 17.92
CA LEU A 290 -15.52 5.68 17.91
C LEU A 290 -14.90 6.59 16.84
N TYR A 291 -15.53 6.65 15.66
CA TYR A 291 -15.04 7.44 14.53
C TYR A 291 -15.75 8.80 14.38
N GLY A 292 -17.01 8.89 14.83
CA GLY A 292 -17.84 10.07 14.59
C GLY A 292 -17.90 10.39 13.09
N THR A 293 -17.50 11.61 12.74
CA THR A 293 -17.36 12.07 11.34
C THR A 293 -15.93 12.02 10.82
N GLY A 294 -14.97 11.69 11.69
CA GLY A 294 -13.54 11.67 11.39
C GLY A 294 -13.08 10.38 10.72
N SER A 295 -11.86 10.41 10.18
CA SER A 295 -11.22 9.23 9.60
C SER A 295 -10.36 8.44 10.59
N TYR A 296 -9.98 9.06 11.71
CA TYR A 296 -9.26 8.39 12.77
C TYR A 296 -10.24 7.97 13.87
N ALA A 297 -9.95 6.83 14.50
CA ALA A 297 -10.59 6.48 15.76
C ALA A 297 -10.28 7.54 16.84
N SER A 298 -11.09 7.56 17.90
CA SER A 298 -10.92 8.51 19.00
C SER A 298 -9.49 8.51 19.56
N LYS A 299 -9.06 9.66 20.09
CA LYS A 299 -7.70 9.79 20.64
C LYS A 299 -7.47 8.78 21.76
N GLU A 300 -8.47 8.57 22.60
CA GLU A 300 -8.46 7.65 23.74
C GLU A 300 -8.21 6.22 23.28
N TYR A 301 -8.94 5.76 22.25
CA TYR A 301 -8.75 4.42 21.71
C TYR A 301 -7.35 4.24 21.11
N ARG A 302 -6.86 5.21 20.34
CA ARG A 302 -5.53 5.12 19.73
C ARG A 302 -4.41 5.14 20.76
N THR A 303 -4.53 5.95 21.82
CA THR A 303 -3.58 5.94 22.94
C THR A 303 -3.59 4.59 23.67
N TRP A 304 -4.77 4.02 23.92
CA TRP A 304 -4.91 2.68 24.52
C TRP A 304 -4.29 1.59 23.64
N LEU A 305 -4.60 1.58 22.34
CA LEU A 305 -4.08 0.61 21.39
C LEU A 305 -2.56 0.72 21.27
N ALA A 306 -2.02 1.94 21.19
CA ALA A 306 -0.58 2.19 21.19
C ALA A 306 0.09 1.57 22.43
N GLY A 307 -0.50 1.72 23.62
CA GLY A 307 -0.03 1.05 24.84
C GLY A 307 0.04 -0.47 24.71
N LYS A 308 -1.01 -1.11 24.17
CA LYS A 308 -1.02 -2.55 23.91
C LYS A 308 0.03 -2.96 22.89
N VAL A 309 0.15 -2.23 21.79
CA VAL A 309 1.14 -2.48 20.73
C VAL A 309 2.55 -2.44 21.30
N ARG A 310 2.90 -1.44 22.13
CA ARG A 310 4.21 -1.41 22.81
C ARG A 310 4.44 -2.62 23.69
N TYR A 311 3.43 -3.02 24.47
CA TYR A 311 3.53 -4.19 25.34
C TYR A 311 3.82 -5.46 24.53
N PHE A 312 3.07 -5.73 23.46
CA PHE A 312 3.26 -6.93 22.63
C PHE A 312 4.51 -6.86 21.75
N LYS A 313 4.91 -5.68 21.26
CA LYS A 313 6.23 -5.48 20.64
C LYS A 313 7.34 -5.90 21.60
N ALA A 314 7.27 -5.47 22.86
CA ALA A 314 8.29 -5.81 23.85
C ALA A 314 8.30 -7.29 24.20
N ARG A 315 7.12 -7.86 24.45
CA ARG A 315 6.94 -9.27 24.78
C ARG A 315 7.51 -10.21 23.72
N HIS A 316 7.38 -9.88 22.44
CA HIS A 316 7.79 -10.72 21.31
C HIS A 316 9.11 -10.27 20.66
N GLY A 317 9.89 -9.41 21.32
CA GLY A 317 11.27 -9.08 20.90
C GLY A 317 11.39 -8.01 19.81
N PHE A 318 10.32 -7.28 19.50
CA PHE A 318 10.33 -6.18 18.53
C PHE A 318 10.78 -4.82 19.12
N SER A 319 11.15 -4.75 20.40
CA SER A 319 11.65 -3.53 21.06
C SER A 319 12.90 -2.93 20.40
N HIS A 320 13.71 -3.76 19.76
CA HIS A 320 14.99 -3.36 19.15
C HIS A 320 14.87 -3.08 17.65
N SER A 321 13.65 -3.06 17.11
CA SER A 321 13.40 -2.67 15.72
C SER A 321 13.73 -1.18 15.59
N ALA A 322 14.98 -0.87 15.28
CA ALA A 322 15.53 0.48 15.29
C ALA A 322 14.81 1.38 14.27
N GLY A 323 13.82 2.12 14.75
CA GLY A 323 13.45 3.44 14.28
C GLY A 323 13.69 4.40 15.43
N PHE A 324 14.87 5.00 15.49
CA PHE A 324 15.20 5.99 16.53
C PHE A 324 14.21 7.15 16.44
N SER A 325 13.33 7.29 17.43
CA SER A 325 12.58 8.53 17.64
C SER A 325 12.24 8.71 19.11
N HIS A 326 13.16 9.29 19.87
CA HIS A 326 12.79 10.10 21.04
C HIS A 326 12.02 11.35 20.57
N ARG A 327 10.77 11.18 20.12
CA ARG A 327 9.83 12.30 19.90
C ARG A 327 8.50 11.95 20.54
N ASN A 328 8.21 12.61 21.66
CA ASN A 328 6.95 12.62 22.41
C ASN A 328 6.16 11.30 22.38
N LEU A 329 6.40 10.46 23.39
CA LEU A 329 5.64 9.25 23.73
C LEU A 329 4.13 9.52 24.02
N GLU A 330 3.70 10.78 23.98
CA GLU A 330 2.32 11.22 24.24
C GLU A 330 1.46 11.35 22.98
N ASP A 331 2.05 11.33 21.76
CA ASP A 331 1.27 11.41 20.51
C ASP A 331 1.14 10.04 19.82
N PRO A 332 -0.02 9.36 19.90
CA PRO A 332 -0.23 8.05 19.26
C PRO A 332 -0.08 8.10 17.73
N ARG A 333 -0.15 9.29 17.10
CA ARG A 333 0.09 9.44 15.65
C ARG A 333 1.56 9.20 15.27
N VAL A 334 2.49 9.43 16.19
CA VAL A 334 3.92 9.23 15.94
C VAL A 334 4.24 7.73 15.93
N GLU A 335 3.65 6.98 16.85
CA GLU A 335 3.82 5.53 16.92
C GLU A 335 3.14 4.79 15.76
N GLU A 336 1.92 5.20 15.36
CA GLU A 336 1.25 4.70 14.15
C GLU A 336 2.04 4.99 12.86
N ALA A 337 2.93 5.99 12.88
CA ALA A 337 3.74 6.40 11.74
C ALA A 337 5.16 5.77 11.74
N GLU A 338 5.51 4.95 12.73
CA GLU A 338 6.77 4.20 12.71
C GLU A 338 6.73 3.19 11.56
N TYR A 339 7.80 3.11 10.79
CA TYR A 339 7.95 2.07 9.78
C TYR A 339 8.80 0.94 10.36
N PRO A 340 8.40 -0.33 10.18
CA PRO A 340 9.13 -1.43 10.76
C PRO A 340 10.47 -1.59 10.05
N ALA A 341 11.47 -1.99 10.81
CA ALA A 341 12.81 -2.28 10.28
C ALA A 341 12.70 -3.24 9.09
N GLY A 342 13.32 -2.85 7.97
CA GLY A 342 13.29 -3.61 6.72
C GLY A 342 12.28 -3.13 5.67
N ILE A 343 11.30 -2.28 6.00
CA ILE A 343 10.38 -1.73 4.98
C ILE A 343 10.96 -0.52 4.27
N ILE A 344 11.64 0.35 5.01
CA ILE A 344 12.33 1.51 4.42
C ILE A 344 13.75 1.09 4.08
N PRO A 345 14.19 1.24 2.82
CA PRO A 345 15.55 0.95 2.42
C PRO A 345 16.47 1.93 3.13
N THR A 346 17.30 1.43 4.04
CA THR A 346 18.36 2.22 4.65
C THR A 346 19.54 2.28 3.69
N ALA A 347 20.12 3.47 3.49
CA ALA A 347 21.34 3.60 2.71
C ALA A 347 22.46 2.72 3.31
N VAL A 348 23.20 2.03 2.45
CA VAL A 348 24.42 1.32 2.86
C VAL A 348 25.43 2.38 3.34
N PRO A 349 26.07 2.23 4.51
CA PRO A 349 27.12 3.14 4.94
C PRO A 349 28.23 3.20 3.88
N GLY A 350 28.44 4.37 3.27
CA GLY A 350 29.52 4.60 2.29
C GLY A 350 29.12 5.15 0.91
N ALA A 351 27.83 5.34 0.61
CA ALA A 351 27.41 6.09 -0.57
C ALA A 351 27.53 7.62 -0.31
N PRO A 352 28.06 8.43 -1.24
CA PRO A 352 28.17 9.87 -1.04
C PRO A 352 26.76 10.47 -0.86
N ALA A 353 26.53 11.10 0.29
CA ALA A 353 25.33 11.85 0.57
C ALA A 353 25.41 13.19 -0.18
N ASP A 354 25.03 13.21 -1.46
CA ASP A 354 24.93 14.48 -2.17
C ASP A 354 23.57 15.15 -1.92
N HIS A 355 23.71 16.27 -1.22
CA HIS A 355 22.82 17.41 -1.01
C HIS A 355 21.76 17.36 0.10
N PRO A 356 21.85 18.28 1.09
CA PRO A 356 20.74 18.55 1.99
C PRO A 356 19.58 19.23 1.20
N PRO A 357 18.32 19.06 1.64
CA PRO A 357 17.19 19.73 1.02
C PRO A 357 17.36 21.26 1.11
N ALA A 358 17.15 21.95 -0.01
CA ALA A 358 17.19 23.40 -0.08
C ALA A 358 16.11 24.05 0.83
N PRO A 359 16.38 25.20 1.47
CA PRO A 359 15.42 25.85 2.34
C PRO A 359 14.24 26.42 1.55
N VAL A 360 13.03 26.13 2.03
CA VAL A 360 11.77 26.65 1.47
C VAL A 360 11.59 28.11 1.90
N SER A 361 11.40 29.02 0.96
CA SER A 361 11.20 30.45 1.26
C SER A 361 9.82 30.72 1.90
N ALA A 362 9.78 31.72 2.79
CA ALA A 362 8.71 31.98 3.75
C ALA A 362 7.45 32.67 3.19
N ALA A 363 7.04 32.38 1.96
CA ALA A 363 5.92 33.08 1.30
C ALA A 363 4.83 32.12 0.79
N SER A 364 4.17 31.39 1.69
CA SER A 364 2.84 30.79 1.46
C SER A 364 2.27 30.20 2.76
N ARG A 365 2.01 31.06 3.75
CA ARG A 365 1.43 30.66 5.05
C ARG A 365 -0.10 30.52 5.05
N ASP A 366 -0.82 30.89 4.00
CA ASP A 366 -2.29 30.88 4.02
C ASP A 366 -2.88 29.98 2.92
N ALA A 367 -2.94 28.69 3.22
CA ALA A 367 -3.87 27.69 2.67
C ALA A 367 -3.74 26.39 3.48
N VAL A 368 -3.84 26.49 4.80
CA VAL A 368 -3.67 25.38 5.75
C VAL A 368 -5.04 24.89 6.20
N GLN A 369 -5.66 23.99 5.43
CA GLN A 369 -6.67 23.01 5.86
C GLN A 369 -7.36 22.46 4.60
N GLU A 370 -6.91 21.31 4.09
CA GLU A 370 -7.76 20.31 3.37
C GLU A 370 -6.98 19.16 2.72
N SER A 371 -5.65 19.17 2.73
CA SER A 371 -4.85 18.10 2.10
C SER A 371 -3.95 17.39 3.10
N LEU A 372 -4.53 16.46 3.85
CA LEU A 372 -3.77 15.42 4.54
C LEU A 372 -4.03 14.09 3.84
N PHE A 373 -3.10 13.77 2.93
CA PHE A 373 -2.87 12.49 2.25
C PHE A 373 -3.82 12.09 1.13
#